data_AF-A0A536LR14-F1
#
_entry.id   AF-A0A536LR14-F1
#
_cell.length_a   1.000
_cell.length_b   1.000
_cell.length_c   1.000
_cell.angle_alpha   90.00
_cell.angle_beta   90.00
_cell.angle_gamma   90.00
#
_symmetry.space_group_name_H-M   'P 1'
#
loop_
_entity.id
_entity.type
_entity.pdbx_description
1 polymer ?
#
loop_
_entity_poly.entity_id
_entity_poly.type
_entity_poly.pdbx_seq_one_letter_code
_entity_poly.pdbx_strand_id
1 'polypeptide(L)'
;MREQKGQIRSFEDLLAWRACRELRLFVGRLMRTLPSDEKYRLGDEMVRCSRATSALIAEGYGRYHFKENPNAAARAAANYTRSWTT
;
A
#
# COMPACT_ATOMS: atom_id res chain seq x y z
N MET A 1 -12.35 19.30 13.96
CA MET A 1 -12.34 19.02 12.51
C MET A 1 -13.66 18.37 12.14
N ARG A 2 -14.44 18.94 11.22
CA ARG A 2 -15.72 18.35 10.80
C ARG A 2 -15.43 17.20 9.83
N GLU A 3 -15.74 15.96 10.22
CA GLU A 3 -15.79 14.84 9.29
C GLU A 3 -16.93 15.07 8.30
N GLN A 4 -16.59 15.48 7.07
CA GLN A 4 -17.54 15.41 5.97
C GLN A 4 -17.69 13.93 5.59
N LYS A 5 -18.78 13.31 6.03
CA LYS A 5 -19.19 11.96 5.59
C LYS A 5 -19.73 12.06 4.16
N GLY A 6 -18.83 12.24 3.20
CA GLY A 6 -19.11 11.98 1.80
C GLY A 6 -19.37 10.48 1.63
N GLN A 7 -20.37 10.13 0.83
CA GLN A 7 -20.67 8.74 0.51
C GLN A 7 -19.44 8.13 -0.17
N ILE A 8 -18.84 7.11 0.46
CA ILE A 8 -17.66 6.42 -0.06
C ILE A 8 -18.11 5.57 -1.25
N ARG A 9 -17.66 5.92 -2.46
CA ARG A 9 -18.02 5.23 -3.71
C ARG A 9 -16.86 4.42 -4.26
N SER A 10 -15.63 4.86 -3.99
CA SER A 10 -14.39 4.17 -4.37
C SER A 10 -13.41 4.11 -3.21
N PHE A 11 -12.43 3.21 -3.30
CA PHE A 11 -11.31 3.15 -2.35
C PHE A 11 -10.52 4.48 -2.29
N GLU A 12 -10.59 5.29 -3.35
CA GLU A 12 -9.95 6.61 -3.43
C GLU A 12 -10.59 7.65 -2.49
N ASP A 13 -11.83 7.40 -2.06
CA ASP A 13 -12.53 8.25 -1.09
C ASP A 13 -12.05 7.98 0.35
N LEU A 14 -11.37 6.86 0.60
CA LEU A 14 -10.83 6.53 1.91
C LEU A 14 -9.71 7.51 2.27
N LEU A 15 -9.85 8.17 3.41
CA LEU A 15 -8.79 9.01 3.98
C LEU A 15 -7.47 8.23 4.14
N ALA A 16 -7.56 6.97 4.53
CA ALA A 16 -6.40 6.09 4.64
C ALA A 16 -5.69 5.86 3.29
N TRP A 17 -6.45 5.71 2.20
CA TRP A 17 -5.87 5.56 0.86
C TRP A 17 -5.20 6.87 0.40
N ARG A 18 -5.84 8.02 0.65
CA ARG A 18 -5.27 9.34 0.35
C ARG A 18 -3.97 9.57 1.09
N ALA A 19 -3.92 9.26 2.38
CA ALA A 19 -2.69 9.34 3.19
C ALA A 19 -1.58 8.41 2.64
N CYS A 20 -1.92 7.18 2.23
CA CYS A 20 -0.93 6.28 1.63
C CYS A 20 -0.45 6.77 0.26
N ARG A 21 -1.31 7.40 -0.53
CA ARG A 21 -0.94 8.01 -1.82
C ARG A 21 0.01 9.19 -1.62
N GLU A 22 -0.22 10.01 -0.60
CA GLU A 22 0.69 11.09 -0.22
C GLU A 22 2.04 10.55 0.27
N LEU A 23 2.03 9.52 1.13
CA LEU A 23 3.24 8.82 1.57
C LEU A 23 4.05 8.29 0.38
N ARG A 24 3.38 7.69 -0.62
CA ARG A 24 4.04 7.19 -1.84
C ARG A 24 4.73 8.29 -2.64
N LEU A 25 4.08 9.43 -2.78
CA LEU A 25 4.67 10.59 -3.46
C LEU A 25 5.84 11.15 -2.66
N PHE A 26 5.73 11.19 -1.33
CA PHE A 26 6.79 11.64 -0.44
C PHE A 26 8.02 10.72 -0.51
N VAL A 27 7.82 9.41 -0.34
CA VAL A 27 8.90 8.40 -0.44
C VAL A 27 9.55 8.46 -1.82
N GLY A 28 8.78 8.53 -2.91
CA GLY A 28 9.33 8.65 -4.25
C GLY A 28 10.22 9.89 -4.45
N ARG A 29 9.90 11.02 -3.80
CA ARG A 29 10.77 12.21 -3.80
C ARG A 29 12.00 12.01 -2.92
N LEU A 30 11.83 11.45 -1.72
CA LEU A 30 12.91 11.20 -0.77
C LEU A 30 13.96 10.23 -1.33
N MET A 31 13.54 9.19 -2.04
CA MET A 31 14.50 8.23 -2.62
C MET A 31 15.35 8.84 -3.75
N ARG A 32 14.91 9.96 -4.35
CA ARG A 32 15.69 10.70 -5.35
C ARG A 32 16.79 11.56 -4.74
N THR A 33 16.73 11.84 -3.43
CA THR A 33 17.72 12.64 -2.71
C THR A 33 18.77 11.78 -1.98
N LEU A 34 18.60 10.45 -1.98
CA LEU A 34 19.56 9.55 -1.34
C LEU A 34 20.87 9.45 -2.14
N PRO A 35 22.03 9.32 -1.45
CA PRO A 35 23.28 8.93 -2.08
C PRO A 35 23.15 7.61 -2.83
N SER A 36 23.95 7.44 -3.87
CA SER A 36 23.94 6.27 -4.76
C SER A 36 24.05 4.94 -3.99
N ASP A 37 24.84 4.91 -2.92
CA ASP A 37 25.07 3.71 -2.10
C ASP A 37 23.83 3.27 -1.29
N GLU A 38 23.00 4.21 -0.83
CA GLU A 38 21.80 3.89 -0.05
C GLU A 38 20.58 3.62 -0.95
N LYS A 39 20.60 4.11 -2.18
CA LYS A 39 19.52 3.93 -3.15
C LYS A 39 19.22 2.45 -3.44
N TYR A 40 20.25 1.60 -3.44
CA TYR A 40 20.10 0.17 -3.70
C TYR A 40 19.81 -0.65 -2.44
N ARG A 41 20.20 -0.16 -1.26
CA ARG A 41 19.97 -0.86 0.02
C ARG A 41 18.59 -0.58 0.62
N LEU A 42 18.16 0.68 0.59
CA LEU A 42 16.93 1.13 1.23
C LEU A 42 15.93 1.69 0.22
N GLY A 43 16.41 2.21 -0.90
CA GLY A 43 15.58 2.90 -1.88
C GLY A 43 14.51 2.02 -2.53
N ASP A 44 14.91 0.85 -3.02
CA ASP A 44 13.98 -0.07 -3.70
C ASP A 44 12.93 -0.65 -2.74
N GLU A 45 13.35 -1.09 -1.55
CA GLU A 45 12.45 -1.65 -0.53
C GLU A 45 11.42 -0.63 -0.06
N MET A 46 11.83 0.62 0.22
CA MET A 46 10.92 1.68 0.66
C MET A 46 9.87 2.02 -0.39
N VAL A 47 10.25 2.04 -1.68
CA VAL A 47 9.30 2.25 -2.78
C VAL A 47 8.30 1.10 -2.88
N ARG A 48 8.77 -0.15 -2.74
CA ARG A 48 7.91 -1.35 -2.77
C ARG A 48 6.94 -1.36 -1.60
N CYS A 49 7.41 -1.15 -0.37
CA CYS A 49 6.59 -1.09 0.83
C CYS A 49 5.51 -0.01 0.70
N SER A 50 5.88 1.19 0.26
CA SER A 50 4.94 2.29 0.09
C SER A 50 3.84 2.00 -0.93
N ARG A 51 4.16 1.31 -2.04
CA ARG A 51 3.17 0.88 -3.04
C ARG A 51 2.27 -0.24 -2.52
N ALA A 52 2.83 -1.16 -1.74
CA ALA A 52 2.09 -2.27 -1.14
C ALA A 52 1.00 -1.77 -0.19
N THR A 53 1.27 -0.74 0.63
CA THR A 53 0.27 -0.18 1.56
C THR A 53 -0.96 0.36 0.84
N SER A 54 -0.80 1.11 -0.26
CA SER A 54 -1.94 1.59 -1.06
C SER A 54 -2.75 0.44 -1.68
N ALA A 55 -2.07 -0.62 -2.13
CA ALA A 55 -2.71 -1.79 -2.73
C ALA A 55 -3.52 -2.58 -1.70
N LEU A 56 -2.97 -2.79 -0.50
CA LEU A 56 -3.66 -3.47 0.61
C LEU A 56 -4.93 -2.74 1.03
N ILE A 57 -4.92 -1.39 1.05
CA ILE A 57 -6.13 -0.61 1.36
C ILE A 57 -7.18 -0.74 0.25
N ALA A 58 -6.78 -0.69 -1.02
CA ALA A 58 -7.71 -0.87 -2.14
C ALA A 58 -8.31 -2.29 -2.17
N GLU A 59 -7.49 -3.30 -1.89
CA GLU A 59 -7.93 -4.69 -1.77
C GLU A 59 -8.89 -4.87 -0.58
N GLY A 60 -8.54 -4.32 0.60
CA GLY A 60 -9.39 -4.34 1.78
C GLY A 60 -10.75 -3.66 1.56
N TYR A 61 -10.77 -2.54 0.83
CA TYR A 61 -11.99 -1.88 0.40
C TYR A 61 -12.83 -2.79 -0.50
N GLY A 62 -12.22 -3.39 -1.53
CA GLY A 62 -12.88 -4.35 -2.41
C GLY A 62 -13.51 -5.52 -1.65
N ARG A 63 -12.81 -6.07 -0.65
CA ARG A 63 -13.26 -7.18 0.22
C ARG A 63 -14.35 -6.80 1.23
N TYR A 64 -14.47 -5.53 1.58
CA TYR A 64 -15.57 -5.06 2.43
C TYR A 64 -16.86 -4.90 1.62
N HIS A 65 -16.73 -4.43 0.38
CA HIS A 65 -17.86 -4.22 -0.53
C HIS A 65 -18.33 -5.51 -1.22
N PHE A 66 -17.41 -6.39 -1.61
CA PHE A 66 -17.71 -7.77 -2.00
C PHE A 66 -17.49 -8.65 -0.79
N LYS A 67 -18.54 -9.32 -0.26
CA LYS A 67 -18.49 -10.28 0.86
C LYS A 67 -17.58 -11.51 0.58
N GLU A 68 -16.32 -11.30 0.25
CA GLU A 68 -15.36 -12.37 0.01
C GLU A 68 -14.51 -12.65 1.24
N ASN A 69 -14.31 -13.96 1.43
CA ASN A 69 -13.78 -14.65 2.60
C ASN A 69 -12.50 -13.98 3.17
N PRO A 70 -12.40 -13.74 4.49
CA PRO A 70 -11.25 -13.09 5.16
C PRO A 70 -9.88 -13.76 4.95
N ASN A 71 -9.82 -14.96 4.37
CA ASN A 71 -8.61 -15.79 4.25
C ASN A 71 -7.57 -15.34 3.21
N ALA A 72 -7.81 -14.33 2.37
CA ALA A 72 -6.85 -14.02 1.31
C ALA A 72 -5.73 -13.03 1.67
N ALA A 73 -5.83 -12.32 2.81
CA ALA A 73 -4.67 -11.65 3.40
C ALA A 73 -3.58 -12.66 3.82
N ALA A 74 -3.96 -13.81 4.36
CA ALA A 74 -3.04 -14.89 4.71
C ALA A 74 -2.40 -15.55 3.46
N ARG A 75 -3.15 -15.64 2.35
CA ARG A 75 -2.63 -16.19 1.08
C ARG A 75 -1.63 -15.26 0.39
N ALA A 76 -1.85 -13.95 0.44
CA ALA A 76 -0.94 -12.97 -0.14
C ALA A 76 0.42 -12.95 0.59
N ALA A 77 0.42 -13.07 1.92
CA ALA A 77 1.64 -13.22 2.72
C ALA A 77 2.35 -14.56 2.44
N ALA A 78 1.61 -15.68 2.37
CA ALA A 78 2.18 -17.00 2.11
C ALA A 78 2.81 -17.15 0.71
N ASN A 79 2.27 -16.45 -0.30
CA ASN A 79 2.83 -16.48 -1.66
C ASN A 79 4.19 -15.76 -1.75
N TYR A 80 4.40 -14.71 -0.96
CA TYR A 80 5.70 -14.02 -0.88
C TYR A 80 6.76 -14.92 -0.24
N THR A 81 6.41 -15.74 0.75
CA THR A 81 7.38 -16.65 1.39
C THR A 81 7.78 -17.83 0.51
N ARG A 82 6.93 -18.22 -0.45
CA ARG A 82 7.14 -19.38 -1.31
C ARG A 82 8.06 -19.12 -2.50
N SER A 83 8.24 -17.86 -2.91
CA SER A 83 9.11 -17.49 -4.04
C SER A 83 10.59 -17.39 -3.67
N TRP A 84 10.97 -17.49 -2.39
CA TRP A 84 12.36 -17.41 -1.93
C TRP A 84 12.99 -18.78 -1.62
N THR A 85 12.27 -19.87 -1.89
CA THR A 85 12.75 -21.24 -1.64
C THR A 85 12.66 -22.15 -2.87
N THR A 86 12.49 -21.60 -4.08
CA THR A 86 12.59 -22.33 -5.36
C THR A 86 13.48 -21.56 -6.31
#